data_AF-A0A1G3V1G6-F1
#
_entry.id   AF-A0A1G3V1G6-F1
#
_cell.length_a   1.000
_cell.length_b   1.000
_cell.length_c   1.000
_cell.angle_alpha   90.00
_cell.angle_beta   90.00
_cell.angle_gamma   90.00
#
_symmetry.space_group_name_H-M   'P 1'
#
loop_
_entity.id
_entity.type
_entity.pdbx_description
1 polymer ?
#
loop_
_entity_poly.entity_id
_entity_poly.type
_entity_poly.pdbx_seq_one_letter_code
_entity_poly.pdbx_strand_id
1 'polypeptide(L)'
;MGAVLALFMLHGICIAQAGKGALAATPAGPGMQKIVTNKASFVLYLPNGWEAQEATDGQAIQLTASDPSGRSSVFFSTGTAPQGENAMALAKREAAKLGRAARDLEIRSAFASRDESSLTFDGTYSPPKRGKTDFRLWVSLQGAEATCARIESPAGQLTAMKPTLLTVLSNIRVMKGAVAPTTAAAPVRVQLVPYRLRDGSASFLIPQGWQCQDYGKGTFVAGDPGGYSFISGNVDLLTPQMRVNQPGILVSSYLVPNQAWQFITARYGLASNMRFEKVIPQVDIARQMGQVYTAGPVTVEELVYSFTNREGRPCRGYTYGISFGSRLGTNWSFRHITVTAPTERFGPWAGSFASMLASYKINDRWAQEYVAQGARRLREMQQQTSAMVARNAQEIRQMMQAAYDERQRSMDYIDYQRTSYIRGQQDWISSMEGGTVYRSDSWGTKNTTTGEYWEGKPYDYVHFEGKNPKYNEQMQPVDSRTLWERHIR
;
A
#
# COMPACT_ATOMS: atom_id res chain seq x y z
N MET A 1 6.60 9.52 31.32
CA MET A 1 5.17 9.90 31.25
C MET A 1 4.62 9.37 29.93
N GLY A 2 3.82 8.31 30.00
CA GLY A 2 3.41 7.52 28.84
C GLY A 2 2.16 8.09 28.19
N ALA A 3 2.24 8.33 26.88
CA ALA A 3 1.07 8.58 26.05
C ALA A 3 0.60 7.24 25.48
N VAL A 4 -0.50 6.75 26.04
CA VAL A 4 -1.33 5.67 25.52
C VAL A 4 -1.97 6.15 24.22
N LEU A 5 -1.92 5.35 23.14
CA LEU A 5 -2.80 5.55 21.98
C LEU A 5 -3.48 4.23 21.61
N ALA A 6 -4.73 4.14 22.06
CA ALA A 6 -5.73 3.18 21.66
C ALA A 6 -6.23 3.50 20.25
N LEU A 7 -6.43 2.47 19.44
CA LEU A 7 -6.94 2.59 18.08
C LEU A 7 -8.45 2.81 18.13
N PHE A 8 -8.89 4.05 18.32
CA PHE A 8 -10.31 4.40 18.35
C PHE A 8 -10.94 4.31 16.95
N MET A 9 -11.64 3.22 16.68
CA MET A 9 -12.75 3.19 15.73
C MET A 9 -14.01 3.72 16.44
N LEU A 10 -14.12 5.05 16.55
CA LEU A 10 -15.30 5.72 17.08
C LEU A 10 -16.14 6.29 15.94
N HIS A 11 -17.43 5.93 15.96
CA HIS A 11 -18.46 6.41 15.05
C HIS A 11 -18.64 7.93 15.21
N GLY A 12 -18.38 8.68 14.15
CA GLY A 12 -18.75 10.10 14.05
C GLY A 12 -20.19 10.25 13.59
N ILE A 13 -21.14 10.29 14.52
CA ILE A 13 -22.43 10.95 14.33
C ILE A 13 -22.15 12.45 14.48
N CYS A 14 -22.09 13.19 13.38
CA CYS A 14 -22.05 14.65 13.42
C CYS A 14 -23.44 15.21 13.72
N ILE A 15 -23.70 15.51 15.00
CA ILE A 15 -24.69 16.53 15.38
C ILE A 15 -23.94 17.87 15.32
N ALA A 16 -24.26 18.68 14.31
CA ALA A 16 -23.78 20.05 14.23
C ALA A 16 -24.51 20.91 15.28
N GLN A 17 -23.80 21.34 16.33
CA GLN A 17 -24.21 22.48 17.14
C GLN A 17 -23.81 23.78 16.45
N ALA A 18 -24.78 24.69 16.35
CA ALA A 18 -24.65 25.99 15.70
C ALA A 18 -23.69 26.91 16.45
N GLY A 19 -22.56 27.25 15.83
CA GLY A 19 -21.72 28.39 16.19
C GLY A 19 -22.21 29.64 15.46
N LYS A 20 -22.70 30.63 16.22
CA LYS A 20 -23.05 31.97 15.72
C LYS A 20 -21.78 32.71 15.27
N GLY A 21 -21.59 32.83 13.96
CA GLY A 21 -20.68 33.78 13.32
C GLY A 21 -21.45 34.55 12.26
N ALA A 22 -21.42 35.88 12.34
CA ALA A 22 -22.22 36.78 11.51
C ALA A 22 -21.97 36.56 10.00
N LEU A 23 -23.02 36.11 9.30
CA LEU A 23 -23.04 36.02 7.85
C LEU A 23 -23.24 37.41 7.25
N ALA A 24 -22.29 37.82 6.40
CA ALA A 24 -22.55 38.83 5.39
C ALA A 24 -23.76 38.39 4.54
N ALA A 25 -24.74 39.28 4.40
CA ALA A 25 -25.99 39.00 3.72
C ALA A 25 -25.75 38.55 2.27
N THR A 26 -26.00 37.28 2.01
CA THR A 26 -26.09 36.72 0.65
C THR A 26 -27.42 37.18 0.05
N PRO A 27 -27.49 37.58 -1.25
CA PRO A 27 -28.75 38.00 -1.86
C PRO A 27 -29.78 36.87 -1.74
N ALA A 28 -31.01 37.22 -1.34
CA ALA A 28 -32.10 36.26 -1.15
C ALA A 28 -32.36 35.49 -2.46
N GLY A 29 -31.95 34.21 -2.49
CA GLY A 29 -32.43 33.28 -3.51
C GLY A 29 -33.96 33.17 -3.45
N PRO A 30 -34.62 32.74 -4.53
CA PRO A 30 -36.06 32.55 -4.54
C PRO A 30 -36.47 31.66 -3.35
N GLY A 31 -37.45 32.10 -2.57
CA GLY A 31 -37.95 31.33 -1.43
C GLY A 31 -38.32 29.93 -1.88
N MET A 32 -37.63 28.93 -1.33
CA MET A 32 -37.85 27.52 -1.64
C MET A 32 -38.71 26.89 -0.55
N GLN A 33 -39.76 26.17 -0.94
CA GLN A 33 -40.62 25.39 -0.06
C GLN A 33 -40.30 23.90 -0.18
N LYS A 34 -40.21 23.22 0.97
CA LYS A 34 -40.06 21.76 1.02
C LYS A 34 -41.41 21.09 0.73
N ILE A 35 -41.42 20.13 -0.18
CA ILE A 35 -42.58 19.31 -0.53
C ILE A 35 -42.22 17.83 -0.39
N VAL A 36 -43.19 17.06 0.10
CA VAL A 36 -43.22 15.60 0.01
C VAL A 36 -44.35 15.27 -0.95
N THR A 37 -44.11 14.45 -1.98
CA THR A 37 -45.16 14.13 -2.96
C THR A 37 -46.27 13.29 -2.35
N ASN A 38 -47.46 13.30 -2.97
CA ASN A 38 -48.66 12.66 -2.43
C ASN A 38 -48.49 11.15 -2.16
N LYS A 39 -47.72 10.42 -2.98
CA LYS A 39 -47.43 8.99 -2.74
C LYS A 39 -46.18 8.78 -1.88
N ALA A 40 -45.61 9.85 -1.35
CA ALA A 40 -44.39 9.87 -0.54
C ALA A 40 -43.18 9.19 -1.22
N SER A 41 -43.12 9.21 -2.55
CA SER A 41 -41.98 8.66 -3.29
C SER A 41 -40.83 9.66 -3.43
N PHE A 42 -41.11 10.96 -3.36
CA PHE A 42 -40.11 12.02 -3.53
C PHE A 42 -40.20 13.09 -2.44
N VAL A 43 -39.03 13.63 -2.09
CA VAL A 43 -38.88 14.85 -1.29
C VAL A 43 -38.02 15.82 -2.09
N LEU A 44 -38.48 17.07 -2.19
CA LEU A 44 -37.81 18.10 -2.96
C LEU A 44 -38.12 19.50 -2.42
N TYR A 45 -37.34 20.47 -2.85
CA TYR A 45 -37.50 21.90 -2.60
C TYR A 45 -37.83 22.59 -3.92
N LEU A 46 -38.95 23.31 -3.95
CA LEU A 46 -39.43 24.03 -5.12
C LEU A 46 -39.52 25.53 -4.84
N PRO A 47 -39.39 26.41 -5.85
CA PRO A 47 -39.75 27.81 -5.68
C PRO A 47 -41.20 27.96 -5.25
N ASN A 48 -41.51 29.01 -4.50
CA ASN A 48 -42.88 29.30 -4.09
C ASN A 48 -43.84 29.35 -5.28
N GLY A 49 -44.98 28.65 -5.15
CA GLY A 49 -46.01 28.56 -6.20
C GLY A 49 -45.79 27.47 -7.25
N TRP A 50 -44.63 26.82 -7.28
CA TRP A 50 -44.42 25.65 -8.15
C TRP A 50 -45.14 24.43 -7.59
N GLU A 51 -45.57 23.55 -8.50
CA GLU A 51 -46.26 22.31 -8.18
C GLU A 51 -45.39 21.10 -8.56
N ALA A 52 -45.61 19.98 -7.86
CA ALA A 52 -44.98 18.70 -8.17
C ALA A 52 -46.04 17.61 -8.32
N GLN A 53 -45.96 16.88 -9.43
CA GLN A 53 -46.84 15.76 -9.74
C GLN A 53 -46.02 14.47 -9.86
N GLU A 54 -46.55 13.42 -9.25
CA GLU A 54 -45.96 12.09 -9.28
C GLU A 54 -46.75 11.17 -10.21
N ALA A 55 -46.04 10.38 -11.01
CA ALA A 55 -46.60 9.37 -11.90
C ALA A 55 -45.78 8.08 -11.85
N THR A 56 -46.30 7.03 -12.49
CA THR A 56 -45.63 5.73 -12.64
C THR A 56 -45.73 5.29 -14.10
N ASP A 57 -44.64 4.78 -14.65
CA ASP A 57 -44.55 4.27 -16.02
C ASP A 57 -43.85 2.91 -15.98
N GLY A 58 -44.62 1.83 -16.09
CA GLY A 58 -44.13 0.47 -15.84
C GLY A 58 -43.56 0.34 -14.43
N GLN A 59 -42.27 -0.01 -14.33
CA GLN A 59 -41.53 -0.13 -13.06
C GLN A 59 -40.80 1.15 -12.64
N ALA A 60 -40.93 2.23 -13.40
CA ALA A 60 -40.31 3.52 -13.06
C ALA A 60 -41.30 4.43 -12.33
N ILE A 61 -40.80 5.11 -11.30
CA ILE A 61 -41.49 6.25 -10.68
C ILE A 61 -41.02 7.53 -11.35
N GLN A 62 -41.94 8.46 -11.54
CA GLN A 62 -41.73 9.71 -12.25
C GLN A 62 -42.20 10.90 -11.41
N LEU A 63 -41.48 12.01 -11.55
CA LEU A 63 -41.75 13.27 -10.92
C LEU A 63 -41.67 14.35 -11.99
N THR A 64 -42.70 15.19 -12.07
CA THR A 64 -42.66 16.44 -12.83
C THR A 64 -42.91 17.59 -11.87
N ALA A 65 -41.97 18.52 -11.79
CA ALA A 65 -42.15 19.78 -11.07
C ALA A 65 -42.24 20.93 -12.08
N SER A 66 -43.25 21.78 -11.97
CA SER A 66 -43.49 22.87 -12.94
C SER A 66 -43.81 24.19 -12.28
N ASP A 67 -43.50 25.27 -12.99
CA ASP A 67 -43.93 26.61 -12.62
C ASP A 67 -45.46 26.77 -12.73
N PRO A 68 -46.05 27.84 -12.15
CA PRO A 68 -47.51 28.06 -12.22
C PRO A 68 -48.08 28.12 -13.64
N SER A 69 -47.27 28.52 -14.64
CA SER A 69 -47.71 28.54 -16.03
C SER A 69 -47.62 27.18 -16.74
N GLY A 70 -46.95 26.20 -16.12
CA GLY A 70 -46.66 24.88 -16.68
C GLY A 70 -45.67 24.88 -17.84
N ARG A 71 -45.03 26.02 -18.15
CA ARG A 71 -44.15 26.16 -19.33
C ARG A 71 -42.68 25.86 -19.02
N SER A 72 -42.28 25.99 -17.77
CA SER A 72 -40.96 25.58 -17.28
C SER A 72 -41.12 24.38 -16.35
N SER A 73 -40.35 23.33 -16.60
CA SER A 73 -40.50 22.10 -15.83
C SER A 73 -39.18 21.35 -15.61
N VAL A 74 -39.15 20.57 -14.54
CA VAL A 74 -38.15 19.55 -14.25
C VAL A 74 -38.85 18.21 -14.24
N PHE A 75 -38.36 17.29 -15.05
CA PHE A 75 -38.79 15.90 -15.06
C PHE A 75 -37.67 15.03 -14.51
N PHE A 76 -38.03 14.09 -13.65
CA PHE A 76 -37.14 13.06 -13.13
C PHE A 76 -37.85 11.72 -13.13
N SER A 77 -37.15 10.67 -13.56
CA SER A 77 -37.61 9.29 -13.55
C SER A 77 -36.50 8.40 -13.05
N THR A 78 -36.84 7.45 -12.19
CA THR A 78 -35.94 6.38 -11.78
C THR A 78 -36.68 5.05 -11.73
N GLY A 79 -35.99 3.97 -12.08
CA GLY A 79 -36.57 2.63 -12.09
C GLY A 79 -35.59 1.58 -12.59
N THR A 80 -36.15 0.41 -12.91
CA THR A 80 -35.41 -0.72 -13.45
C THR A 80 -35.42 -0.70 -14.97
N ALA A 81 -34.26 -0.80 -15.60
CA ALA A 81 -34.16 -1.03 -17.04
C ALA A 81 -34.46 -2.50 -17.38
N PRO A 82 -35.17 -2.77 -18.48
CA PRO A 82 -35.25 -4.10 -19.08
C PRO A 82 -33.87 -4.76 -19.27
N GLN A 83 -33.82 -6.07 -19.13
CA GLN A 83 -32.59 -6.84 -19.28
C GLN A 83 -31.97 -6.63 -20.67
N GLY A 84 -30.68 -6.30 -20.72
CA GLY A 84 -29.95 -6.04 -21.97
C GLY A 84 -30.15 -4.64 -22.56
N GLU A 85 -30.94 -3.77 -21.92
CA GLU A 85 -31.03 -2.37 -22.30
C GLU A 85 -29.70 -1.64 -22.02
N ASN A 86 -29.34 -0.68 -22.88
CA ASN A 86 -28.21 0.23 -22.70
C ASN A 86 -28.69 1.69 -22.64
N ALA A 87 -27.82 2.62 -22.23
CA ALA A 87 -28.19 4.03 -22.08
C ALA A 87 -28.69 4.66 -23.40
N MET A 88 -28.19 4.20 -24.55
CA MET A 88 -28.64 4.64 -25.88
C MET A 88 -30.09 4.21 -26.17
N ALA A 89 -30.45 2.97 -25.88
CA ALA A 89 -31.82 2.47 -26.05
C ALA A 89 -32.80 3.20 -25.12
N LEU A 90 -32.39 3.44 -23.87
CA LEU A 90 -33.14 4.26 -22.92
C LEU A 90 -33.34 5.70 -23.43
N ALA A 91 -32.29 6.34 -23.95
CA ALA A 91 -32.38 7.67 -24.54
C ALA A 91 -33.32 7.72 -25.76
N LYS A 92 -33.26 6.72 -26.65
CA LYS A 92 -34.18 6.60 -27.79
C LYS A 92 -35.63 6.44 -27.33
N ARG A 93 -35.90 5.66 -26.27
CA ARG A 93 -37.24 5.52 -25.71
C ARG A 93 -37.78 6.85 -25.17
N GLU A 94 -36.95 7.61 -24.44
CA GLU A 94 -37.36 8.91 -23.91
C GLU A 94 -37.54 9.97 -25.01
N ALA A 95 -36.68 9.99 -26.03
CA ALA A 95 -36.88 10.81 -27.22
C ALA A 95 -38.18 10.43 -27.97
N ALA A 96 -38.49 9.14 -28.09
CA ALA A 96 -39.74 8.69 -28.71
C ALA A 96 -40.98 9.12 -27.92
N LYS A 97 -40.91 9.20 -26.58
CA LYS A 97 -42.00 9.76 -25.75
C LYS A 97 -42.23 11.24 -26.07
N LEU A 98 -41.15 12.02 -26.19
CA LEU A 98 -41.22 13.42 -26.59
C LEU A 98 -41.80 13.57 -28.01
N GLY A 99 -41.34 12.77 -28.97
CA GLY A 99 -41.81 12.79 -30.35
C GLY A 99 -43.28 12.38 -30.52
N ARG A 100 -43.78 11.51 -29.63
CA ARG A 100 -45.23 11.21 -29.55
C ARG A 100 -46.04 12.37 -29.00
N ALA A 101 -45.48 13.14 -28.07
CA ALA A 101 -46.15 14.32 -27.50
C ALA A 101 -46.15 15.51 -28.46
N ALA A 102 -45.11 15.66 -29.29
CA ALA A 102 -45.04 16.65 -30.36
C ALA A 102 -44.25 16.12 -31.55
N ARG A 103 -44.85 16.16 -32.74
CA ARG A 103 -44.26 15.59 -33.97
C ARG A 103 -43.08 16.41 -34.52
N ASP A 104 -42.83 17.60 -33.98
CA ASP A 104 -41.77 18.54 -34.38
C ASP A 104 -40.51 18.42 -33.51
N LEU A 105 -40.31 17.29 -32.83
CA LEU A 105 -39.11 17.04 -32.03
C LEU A 105 -37.85 17.15 -32.89
N GLU A 106 -36.95 18.03 -32.48
CA GLU A 106 -35.64 18.24 -33.07
C GLU A 106 -34.56 18.02 -32.00
N ILE A 107 -33.60 17.13 -32.27
CA ILE A 107 -32.43 16.90 -31.42
C ILE A 107 -31.26 17.70 -32.01
N ARG A 108 -30.73 18.65 -31.25
CA ARG A 108 -29.66 19.57 -31.69
C ARG A 108 -28.26 19.06 -31.38
N SER A 109 -28.10 18.38 -30.24
CA SER A 109 -26.81 17.85 -29.80
C SER A 109 -27.01 16.59 -28.98
N ALA A 110 -26.09 15.65 -29.07
CA ALA A 110 -26.09 14.44 -28.25
C ALA A 110 -24.64 14.03 -27.92
N PHE A 111 -24.41 13.67 -26.66
CA PHE A 111 -23.10 13.28 -26.13
C PHE A 111 -23.26 12.04 -25.25
N ALA A 112 -22.37 11.07 -25.42
CA ALA A 112 -22.30 9.89 -24.55
C ALA A 112 -21.03 9.95 -23.68
N SER A 113 -21.08 9.32 -22.50
CA SER A 113 -19.89 9.08 -21.69
C SER A 113 -18.97 8.06 -22.38
N ARG A 114 -17.68 8.04 -22.00
CA ARG A 114 -16.68 7.13 -22.59
C ARG A 114 -17.01 5.64 -22.41
N ASP A 115 -17.72 5.31 -21.34
CA ASP A 115 -18.17 3.97 -20.98
C ASP A 115 -19.61 3.69 -21.47
N GLU A 116 -20.22 4.62 -22.21
CA GLU A 116 -21.59 4.57 -22.73
C GLU A 116 -22.68 4.35 -21.66
N SER A 117 -22.34 4.53 -20.39
CA SER A 117 -23.27 4.38 -19.26
C SER A 117 -24.21 5.58 -19.10
N SER A 118 -23.89 6.72 -19.71
CA SER A 118 -24.68 7.95 -19.64
C SER A 118 -24.74 8.67 -20.99
N LEU A 119 -25.87 9.34 -21.25
CA LEU A 119 -26.10 10.12 -22.48
C LEU A 119 -26.82 11.43 -22.14
N THR A 120 -26.36 12.53 -22.75
CA THR A 120 -27.03 13.83 -22.70
C THR A 120 -27.41 14.27 -24.10
N PHE A 121 -28.61 14.82 -24.25
CA PHE A 121 -28.98 15.49 -25.50
C PHE A 121 -29.86 16.71 -25.27
N ASP A 122 -29.73 17.68 -26.18
CA ASP A 122 -30.51 18.91 -26.21
C ASP A 122 -31.42 18.92 -27.41
N GLY A 123 -32.56 19.59 -27.29
CA GLY A 123 -33.49 19.69 -28.40
C GLY A 123 -34.56 20.75 -28.23
N THR A 124 -35.48 20.75 -29.19
CA THR A 124 -36.72 21.52 -29.15
C THR A 124 -37.90 20.66 -29.55
N TYR A 125 -39.07 20.95 -29.00
CA TYR A 125 -40.34 20.37 -29.42
C TYR A 125 -41.49 21.30 -29.02
N SER A 126 -42.68 21.14 -29.61
CA SER A 126 -43.84 21.99 -29.31
C SER A 126 -44.99 21.21 -28.67
N PRO A 127 -44.91 20.91 -27.36
CA PRO A 127 -45.97 20.21 -26.66
C PRO A 127 -47.30 21.00 -26.67
N PRO A 128 -48.46 20.32 -26.74
CA PRO A 128 -49.77 20.97 -26.67
C PRO A 128 -49.88 21.87 -25.44
N LYS A 129 -50.46 23.07 -25.62
CA LYS A 129 -50.68 24.09 -24.57
C LYS A 129 -49.43 24.77 -23.98
N ARG A 130 -48.22 24.31 -24.30
CA ARG A 130 -46.96 24.87 -23.77
C ARG A 130 -46.16 25.67 -24.81
N GLY A 131 -46.40 25.43 -26.10
CA GLY A 131 -45.70 26.11 -27.20
C GLY A 131 -44.28 25.59 -27.38
N LYS A 132 -43.49 26.24 -28.24
CA LYS A 132 -42.12 25.80 -28.55
C LYS A 132 -41.26 25.81 -27.28
N THR A 133 -40.70 24.65 -26.96
CA THR A 133 -40.00 24.37 -25.70
C THR A 133 -38.56 23.92 -26.00
N ASP A 134 -37.60 24.55 -25.34
CA ASP A 134 -36.21 24.10 -25.29
C ASP A 134 -36.05 23.08 -24.15
N PHE A 135 -35.29 22.01 -24.38
CA PHE A 135 -34.98 21.05 -23.32
C PHE A 135 -33.53 20.58 -23.35
N ARG A 136 -33.10 20.09 -22.18
CA ARG A 136 -31.90 19.24 -22.01
C ARG A 136 -32.29 18.01 -21.23
N LEU A 137 -31.92 16.84 -21.75
CA LEU A 137 -32.20 15.54 -21.16
C LEU A 137 -30.89 14.80 -20.83
N TRP A 138 -30.86 14.14 -19.69
CA TRP A 138 -29.81 13.25 -19.23
C TRP A 138 -30.39 11.87 -18.95
N VAL A 139 -29.72 10.85 -19.47
CA VAL A 139 -29.98 9.46 -19.19
C VAL A 139 -28.74 8.85 -18.55
N SER A 140 -28.92 8.04 -17.53
CA SER A 140 -27.87 7.14 -17.06
C SER A 140 -28.41 5.76 -16.76
N LEU A 141 -27.57 4.76 -16.99
CA LEU A 141 -27.81 3.37 -16.67
C LEU A 141 -26.64 2.83 -15.85
N GLN A 142 -26.90 2.44 -14.62
CA GLN A 142 -25.91 1.82 -13.73
C GLN A 142 -26.40 0.43 -13.32
N GLY A 143 -25.82 -0.60 -13.96
CA GLY A 143 -26.35 -1.97 -13.85
C GLY A 143 -27.77 -2.04 -14.42
N ALA A 144 -28.75 -2.38 -13.58
CA ALA A 144 -30.17 -2.39 -13.96
C ALA A 144 -30.92 -1.12 -13.53
N GLU A 145 -30.26 -0.17 -12.86
CA GLU A 145 -30.87 1.08 -12.43
C GLU A 145 -30.82 2.10 -13.57
N ALA A 146 -31.99 2.52 -14.05
CA ALA A 146 -32.16 3.55 -15.06
C ALA A 146 -32.62 4.85 -14.41
N THR A 147 -31.92 5.94 -14.72
CA THR A 147 -32.38 7.28 -14.39
C THR A 147 -32.50 8.15 -15.63
N CYS A 148 -33.53 8.97 -15.66
CA CYS A 148 -33.74 9.98 -16.68
C CYS A 148 -34.10 11.30 -16.00
N ALA A 149 -33.40 12.36 -16.35
CA ALA A 149 -33.69 13.70 -15.89
C ALA A 149 -33.84 14.64 -17.09
N ARG A 150 -34.76 15.58 -17.03
CA ARG A 150 -34.94 16.58 -18.07
C ARG A 150 -35.30 17.92 -17.46
N ILE A 151 -34.77 18.99 -18.03
CA ILE A 151 -35.20 20.36 -17.75
C ILE A 151 -35.80 20.97 -19.02
N GLU A 152 -36.85 21.75 -18.86
CA GLU A 152 -37.61 22.36 -19.94
C GLU A 152 -37.92 23.83 -19.62
N SER A 153 -37.95 24.65 -20.66
CA SER A 153 -38.47 26.03 -20.59
C SER A 153 -38.99 26.46 -21.95
N PRO A 154 -39.72 27.60 -22.05
CA PRO A 154 -40.02 28.21 -23.34
C PRO A 154 -38.77 28.41 -24.19
N ALA A 155 -38.93 28.31 -25.51
CA ALA A 155 -37.84 28.52 -26.45
C ALA A 155 -37.15 29.89 -26.22
N GLY A 156 -35.82 29.88 -26.18
CA GLY A 156 -34.98 31.03 -25.89
C GLY A 156 -34.77 31.33 -24.41
N GLN A 157 -35.50 30.67 -23.49
CA GLN A 157 -35.43 30.96 -22.05
C GLN A 157 -34.60 29.95 -21.25
N LEU A 158 -34.16 28.85 -21.86
CA LEU A 158 -33.52 27.75 -21.12
C LEU A 158 -32.26 28.20 -20.41
N THR A 159 -31.43 29.01 -21.08
CA THR A 159 -30.19 29.53 -20.49
C THR A 159 -30.46 30.37 -19.25
N ALA A 160 -31.48 31.23 -19.27
CA ALA A 160 -31.84 32.09 -18.14
C ALA A 160 -32.45 31.28 -16.99
N MET A 161 -33.30 30.29 -17.31
CA MET A 161 -33.99 29.45 -16.32
C MET A 161 -33.13 28.31 -15.75
N LYS A 162 -32.02 27.98 -16.41
CA LYS A 162 -31.16 26.84 -16.07
C LYS A 162 -30.73 26.78 -14.60
N PRO A 163 -30.29 27.88 -13.95
CA PRO A 163 -29.89 27.82 -12.54
C PRO A 163 -31.02 27.35 -11.63
N THR A 164 -32.23 27.88 -11.81
CA THR A 164 -33.42 27.49 -11.03
C THR A 164 -33.81 26.03 -11.30
N LEU A 165 -33.87 25.63 -12.57
CA LEU A 165 -34.26 24.28 -12.97
C LEU A 165 -33.26 23.22 -12.45
N LEU A 166 -31.96 23.49 -12.53
CA LEU A 166 -30.93 22.61 -11.98
C LEU A 166 -30.93 22.60 -10.45
N THR A 167 -31.25 23.72 -9.80
CA THR A 167 -31.41 23.77 -8.34
C THR A 167 -32.55 22.86 -7.91
N VAL A 168 -33.71 22.91 -8.59
CA VAL A 168 -34.83 21.99 -8.37
C VAL A 168 -34.41 20.54 -8.60
N LEU A 169 -33.84 20.23 -9.78
CA LEU A 169 -33.45 18.87 -10.16
C LEU A 169 -32.45 18.24 -9.17
N SER A 170 -31.42 18.98 -8.76
CA SER A 170 -30.35 18.48 -7.89
C SER A 170 -30.80 18.20 -6.45
N ASN A 171 -31.91 18.81 -6.01
CA ASN A 171 -32.41 18.63 -4.66
C ASN A 171 -33.49 17.53 -4.53
N ILE A 172 -33.91 16.91 -5.64
CA ILE A 172 -34.83 15.78 -5.63
C ILE A 172 -34.19 14.63 -4.83
N ARG A 173 -34.97 14.04 -3.93
CA ARG A 173 -34.60 12.86 -3.13
C ARG A 173 -35.67 11.80 -3.31
N VAL A 174 -35.26 10.60 -3.69
CA VAL A 174 -36.13 9.43 -3.77
C VAL A 174 -36.24 8.82 -2.37
N MET A 175 -37.47 8.58 -1.92
CA MET A 175 -37.73 8.00 -0.61
C MET A 175 -37.40 6.51 -0.59
N LYS A 176 -36.90 6.03 0.55
CA LYS A 176 -36.52 4.63 0.73
C LYS A 176 -37.75 3.73 0.53
N GLY A 177 -37.66 2.80 -0.44
CA GLY A 177 -38.73 1.86 -0.77
C GLY A 177 -39.74 2.36 -1.82
N ALA A 178 -39.56 3.56 -2.37
CA ALA A 178 -40.45 4.14 -3.38
C ALA A 178 -40.33 3.47 -4.76
N VAL A 179 -39.13 3.02 -5.11
CA VAL A 179 -38.90 2.18 -6.29
C VAL A 179 -39.03 0.74 -5.84
N ALA A 180 -39.87 -0.05 -6.52
CA ALA A 180 -39.85 -1.49 -6.32
C ALA A 180 -38.40 -1.96 -6.50
N PRO A 181 -37.82 -2.69 -5.53
CA PRO A 181 -36.46 -3.18 -5.70
C PRO A 181 -36.42 -3.87 -7.06
N THR A 182 -35.41 -3.53 -7.85
CA THR A 182 -34.92 -4.38 -8.93
C THR A 182 -35.02 -5.82 -8.42
N THR A 183 -35.24 -6.80 -9.30
CA THR A 183 -34.96 -8.21 -8.98
C THR A 183 -33.45 -8.44 -8.67
N ALA A 184 -32.81 -7.54 -7.92
CA ALA A 184 -31.87 -7.92 -6.89
C ALA A 184 -32.54 -9.02 -6.07
N ALA A 185 -32.01 -10.24 -6.18
CA ALA A 185 -32.43 -11.34 -5.34
C ALA A 185 -32.54 -10.85 -3.89
N ALA A 186 -33.62 -11.26 -3.21
CA ALA A 186 -33.92 -10.82 -1.86
C ALA A 186 -32.65 -10.80 -1.01
N PRO A 187 -32.43 -9.75 -0.19
CA PRO A 187 -31.21 -9.63 0.59
C PRO A 187 -31.02 -10.91 1.41
N VAL A 188 -29.91 -11.60 1.17
CA VAL A 188 -29.62 -12.86 1.83
C VAL A 188 -29.19 -12.53 3.25
N ARG A 189 -30.07 -12.77 4.22
CA ARG A 189 -29.73 -12.70 5.63
C ARG A 189 -29.01 -13.97 6.04
N VAL A 190 -27.72 -13.82 6.27
CA VAL A 190 -26.82 -14.90 6.68
C VAL A 190 -26.64 -14.82 8.18
N GLN A 191 -26.72 -15.97 8.87
CA GLN A 191 -26.37 -16.01 10.28
C GLN A 191 -24.85 -15.80 10.42
N LEU A 192 -24.48 -14.70 11.05
CA LEU A 192 -23.09 -14.36 11.35
C LEU A 192 -22.72 -14.84 12.74
N VAL A 193 -21.56 -15.47 12.87
CA VAL A 193 -20.99 -15.95 14.13
C VAL A 193 -19.65 -15.25 14.41
N PRO A 194 -19.33 -14.96 15.68
CA PRO A 194 -18.04 -14.40 16.05
C PRO A 194 -16.92 -15.40 15.81
N TYR A 195 -15.83 -14.91 15.22
CA TYR A 195 -14.58 -15.63 15.05
C TYR A 195 -13.45 -14.81 15.66
N ARG A 196 -12.52 -15.50 16.31
CA ARG A 196 -11.31 -14.90 16.88
C ARG A 196 -10.10 -15.63 16.32
N LEU A 197 -9.11 -14.88 15.85
CA LEU A 197 -7.84 -15.46 15.41
C LEU A 197 -7.16 -16.18 16.57
N ARG A 198 -6.46 -17.27 16.26
CA ARG A 198 -5.80 -18.17 17.22
C ARG A 198 -4.74 -17.45 18.03
N ASP A 199 -4.05 -16.48 17.43
CA ASP A 199 -3.06 -15.64 18.10
C ASP A 199 -3.69 -14.48 18.90
N GLY A 200 -5.02 -14.34 18.86
CA GLY A 200 -5.77 -13.30 19.55
C GLY A 200 -5.63 -11.90 18.97
N SER A 201 -4.98 -11.75 17.81
CA SER A 201 -4.66 -10.45 17.20
C SER A 201 -5.88 -9.71 16.64
N ALA A 202 -6.91 -10.43 16.18
CA ALA A 202 -8.15 -9.85 15.71
C ALA A 202 -9.38 -10.72 16.00
N SER A 203 -10.55 -10.08 15.96
CA SER A 203 -11.87 -10.71 16.01
C SER A 203 -12.79 -10.08 14.96
N PHE A 204 -13.69 -10.88 14.38
CA PHE A 204 -14.62 -10.46 13.35
C PHE A 204 -15.80 -11.43 13.26
N LEU A 205 -16.86 -11.04 12.55
CA LEU A 205 -18.01 -11.88 12.24
C LEU A 205 -17.82 -12.57 10.89
N ILE A 206 -18.16 -13.85 10.79
CA ILE A 206 -18.23 -14.60 9.53
C ILE A 206 -19.53 -15.40 9.45
N PRO A 207 -20.01 -15.75 8.25
CA PRO A 207 -21.11 -16.69 8.08
C PRO A 207 -20.87 -18.02 8.79
N GLN A 208 -21.93 -18.56 9.39
CA GLN A 208 -21.90 -19.90 9.95
C GLN A 208 -21.54 -20.93 8.87
N GLY A 209 -20.56 -21.79 9.16
CA GLY A 209 -20.10 -22.85 8.26
C GLY A 209 -18.99 -22.46 7.29
N TRP A 210 -18.58 -21.18 7.24
CA TRP A 210 -17.39 -20.78 6.49
C TRP A 210 -16.12 -21.33 7.10
N GLN A 211 -15.15 -21.66 6.24
CA GLN A 211 -13.81 -22.02 6.66
C GLN A 211 -12.96 -20.76 6.78
N CYS A 212 -12.12 -20.69 7.81
CA CYS A 212 -11.21 -19.59 8.03
C CYS A 212 -9.79 -20.11 8.22
N GLN A 213 -8.88 -19.67 7.36
CA GLN A 213 -7.45 -19.87 7.49
C GLN A 213 -6.82 -18.64 8.13
N ASP A 214 -6.12 -18.86 9.24
CA ASP A 214 -5.48 -17.84 10.05
C ASP A 214 -3.97 -17.78 9.74
N TYR A 215 -3.46 -16.56 9.52
CA TYR A 215 -2.03 -16.30 9.28
C TYR A 215 -1.41 -15.41 10.37
N GLY A 216 -2.17 -15.07 11.41
CA GLY A 216 -1.78 -14.22 12.53
C GLY A 216 -1.68 -12.74 12.16
N LYS A 217 -1.36 -11.91 13.16
CA LYS A 217 -1.17 -10.45 13.02
C LYS A 217 -2.35 -9.72 12.37
N GLY A 218 -3.55 -10.20 12.65
CA GLY A 218 -4.80 -9.68 12.11
C GLY A 218 -5.08 -10.10 10.66
N THR A 219 -4.32 -11.04 10.10
CA THR A 219 -4.47 -11.51 8.71
C THR A 219 -5.11 -12.88 8.63
N PHE A 220 -6.03 -13.06 7.69
CA PHE A 220 -6.81 -14.28 7.51
C PHE A 220 -7.43 -14.34 6.11
N VAL A 221 -7.82 -15.54 5.70
CA VAL A 221 -8.67 -15.79 4.54
C VAL A 221 -9.85 -16.65 5.00
N ALA A 222 -11.05 -16.13 4.87
CA ALA A 222 -12.28 -16.86 5.15
C ALA A 222 -13.13 -16.97 3.89
N GLY A 223 -13.85 -18.07 3.72
CA GLY A 223 -14.69 -18.28 2.54
C GLY A 223 -15.41 -19.62 2.57
N ASP A 224 -16.10 -19.89 1.47
CA ASP A 224 -16.77 -21.16 1.22
C ASP A 224 -16.43 -21.69 -0.19
N PRO A 225 -16.81 -22.95 -0.51
CA PRO A 225 -16.64 -23.49 -1.86
C PRO A 225 -17.48 -22.79 -2.94
N GLY A 226 -18.46 -21.96 -2.55
CA GLY A 226 -19.33 -21.19 -3.43
C GLY A 226 -18.63 -20.00 -4.09
N GLY A 227 -17.39 -19.69 -3.69
CA GLY A 227 -16.59 -18.59 -4.25
C GLY A 227 -16.80 -17.27 -3.51
N TYR A 228 -17.38 -17.30 -2.32
CA TYR A 228 -17.42 -16.15 -1.43
C TYR A 228 -16.12 -16.05 -0.63
N SER A 229 -15.62 -14.83 -0.41
CA SER A 229 -14.44 -14.63 0.43
C SER A 229 -14.53 -13.38 1.29
N PHE A 230 -13.84 -13.44 2.43
CA PHE A 230 -13.54 -12.34 3.32
C PHE A 230 -12.10 -12.45 3.79
N ILE A 231 -11.28 -11.46 3.47
CA ILE A 231 -9.83 -11.54 3.56
C ILE A 231 -9.32 -10.29 4.28
N SER A 232 -8.43 -10.47 5.24
CA SER A 232 -7.54 -9.41 5.69
C SER A 232 -6.11 -9.81 5.38
N GLY A 233 -5.40 -8.99 4.62
CA GLY A 233 -4.07 -9.31 4.11
C GLY A 233 -3.09 -8.14 4.25
N ASN A 234 -1.80 -8.48 4.25
CA ASN A 234 -0.70 -7.54 4.08
C ASN A 234 0.30 -8.15 3.10
N VAL A 235 0.74 -7.36 2.12
CA VAL A 235 1.74 -7.77 1.14
C VAL A 235 2.87 -6.76 1.17
N ASP A 236 4.10 -7.22 1.40
CA ASP A 236 5.29 -6.38 1.37
C ASP A 236 5.96 -6.48 0.00
N LEU A 237 6.36 -5.33 -0.55
CA LEU A 237 7.01 -5.21 -1.85
C LEU A 237 8.34 -4.48 -1.71
N LEU A 238 9.34 -4.94 -2.45
CA LEU A 238 10.62 -4.25 -2.56
C LEU A 238 10.57 -3.22 -3.68
N THR A 239 11.31 -2.14 -3.53
CA THR A 239 11.45 -1.14 -4.58
C THR A 239 12.56 -1.55 -5.56
N PRO A 240 12.47 -1.14 -6.85
CA PRO A 240 13.47 -1.51 -7.86
C PRO A 240 14.90 -1.07 -7.51
N GLN A 241 15.06 -0.03 -6.68
CA GLN A 241 16.34 0.48 -6.21
C GLN A 241 17.13 -0.57 -5.42
N MET A 242 16.46 -1.54 -4.79
CA MET A 242 17.11 -2.64 -4.08
C MET A 242 17.80 -3.65 -5.01
N ARG A 243 17.54 -3.60 -6.33
CA ARG A 243 18.11 -4.48 -7.36
C ARG A 243 17.95 -5.98 -7.06
N VAL A 244 16.92 -6.35 -6.29
CA VAL A 244 16.57 -7.74 -6.02
C VAL A 244 15.79 -8.30 -7.20
N ASN A 245 16.22 -9.44 -7.73
CA ASN A 245 15.53 -10.14 -8.81
C ASN A 245 15.46 -11.63 -8.50
N GLN A 246 14.64 -11.99 -7.50
CA GLN A 246 14.43 -13.37 -7.08
C GLN A 246 12.98 -13.78 -7.37
N PRO A 247 12.74 -14.97 -7.96
CA PRO A 247 11.39 -15.47 -8.21
C PRO A 247 10.55 -15.50 -6.93
N GLY A 248 9.28 -15.09 -7.03
CA GLY A 248 8.35 -15.04 -5.90
C GLY A 248 8.41 -13.77 -5.06
N ILE A 249 9.42 -12.91 -5.25
CA ILE A 249 9.48 -11.59 -4.61
C ILE A 249 8.81 -10.56 -5.52
N LEU A 250 7.82 -9.84 -4.99
CA LEU A 250 7.18 -8.74 -5.70
C LEU A 250 8.06 -7.49 -5.63
N VAL A 251 8.46 -7.01 -6.80
CA VAL A 251 9.26 -5.79 -6.97
C VAL A 251 8.46 -4.76 -7.76
N SER A 252 8.24 -3.59 -7.17
CA SER A 252 7.54 -2.47 -7.79
C SER A 252 7.88 -1.17 -7.08
N SER A 253 7.89 -0.06 -7.81
CA SER A 253 7.78 1.27 -7.20
C SER A 253 6.48 1.36 -6.38
N TYR A 254 6.40 2.34 -5.48
CA TYR A 254 5.20 2.57 -4.68
C TYR A 254 3.97 2.72 -5.57
N LEU A 255 2.90 1.98 -5.24
CA LEU A 255 1.61 2.05 -5.92
C LEU A 255 0.50 2.46 -4.95
N VAL A 256 -0.42 3.27 -5.44
CA VAL A 256 -1.69 3.54 -4.76
C VAL A 256 -2.57 2.28 -4.71
N PRO A 257 -3.52 2.15 -3.78
CA PRO A 257 -4.26 0.90 -3.53
C PRO A 257 -4.87 0.21 -4.75
N ASN A 258 -5.54 0.93 -5.65
CA ASN A 258 -6.12 0.32 -6.86
C ASN A 258 -5.05 -0.33 -7.77
N GLN A 259 -3.93 0.36 -8.00
CA GLN A 259 -2.80 -0.13 -8.79
C GLN A 259 -2.09 -1.28 -8.08
N ALA A 260 -1.88 -1.16 -6.77
CA ALA A 260 -1.27 -2.20 -5.95
C ALA A 260 -2.09 -3.49 -6.00
N TRP A 261 -3.41 -3.38 -5.82
CA TRP A 261 -4.31 -4.53 -5.84
C TRP A 261 -4.32 -5.24 -7.20
N GLN A 262 -4.41 -4.48 -8.28
CA GLN A 262 -4.34 -5.03 -9.63
C GLN A 262 -2.99 -5.71 -9.91
N PHE A 263 -1.88 -5.08 -9.53
CA PHE A 263 -0.53 -5.62 -9.73
C PHE A 263 -0.33 -6.92 -8.94
N ILE A 264 -0.65 -6.92 -7.65
CA ILE A 264 -0.45 -8.06 -6.75
C ILE A 264 -1.28 -9.26 -7.21
N THR A 265 -2.58 -9.05 -7.46
CA THR A 265 -3.49 -10.14 -7.83
C THR A 265 -3.15 -10.73 -9.20
N ALA A 266 -2.70 -9.91 -10.16
CA ALA A 266 -2.21 -10.38 -11.45
C ALA A 266 -0.91 -11.19 -11.32
N ARG A 267 0.05 -10.70 -10.52
CA ARG A 267 1.35 -11.39 -10.32
C ARG A 267 1.23 -12.75 -9.65
N TYR A 268 0.25 -12.90 -8.74
CA TYR A 268 -0.04 -14.18 -8.11
C TYR A 268 -1.02 -15.06 -8.90
N GLY A 269 -1.52 -14.60 -10.06
CA GLY A 269 -2.50 -15.34 -10.86
C GLY A 269 -3.83 -15.57 -10.13
N LEU A 270 -4.20 -14.66 -9.22
CA LEU A 270 -5.42 -14.74 -8.41
C LEU A 270 -6.63 -14.13 -9.11
N ALA A 271 -6.38 -13.09 -9.93
CA ALA A 271 -7.39 -12.39 -10.68
C ALA A 271 -6.89 -11.98 -12.07
N SER A 272 -7.79 -12.01 -13.05
CA SER A 272 -7.60 -11.44 -14.38
C SER A 272 -8.79 -10.55 -14.75
N ASN A 273 -8.67 -9.77 -15.83
CA ASN A 273 -9.73 -8.88 -16.33
C ASN A 273 -10.30 -7.91 -15.28
N MET A 274 -9.47 -7.45 -14.34
CA MET A 274 -9.91 -6.56 -13.27
C MET A 274 -10.34 -5.20 -13.83
N ARG A 275 -11.55 -4.75 -13.49
CA ARG A 275 -12.10 -3.45 -13.86
C ARG A 275 -12.68 -2.76 -12.63
N PHE A 276 -12.13 -1.58 -12.32
CA PHE A 276 -12.62 -0.75 -11.23
C PHE A 276 -13.89 -0.01 -11.67
N GLU A 277 -14.99 -0.27 -10.97
CA GLU A 277 -16.26 0.44 -11.13
C GLU A 277 -16.26 1.73 -10.30
N LYS A 278 -15.59 1.69 -9.14
CA LYS A 278 -15.42 2.85 -8.27
C LYS A 278 -14.09 2.78 -7.53
N VAL A 279 -13.40 3.93 -7.46
CA VAL A 279 -12.23 4.16 -6.63
C VAL A 279 -12.51 5.41 -5.81
N ILE A 280 -12.54 5.28 -4.49
CA ILE A 280 -12.88 6.36 -3.56
C ILE A 280 -11.64 6.66 -2.70
N PRO A 281 -10.92 7.75 -2.96
CA PRO A 281 -9.81 8.16 -2.13
C PRO A 281 -10.29 8.59 -0.73
N GLN A 282 -9.63 8.10 0.31
CA GLN A 282 -9.88 8.46 1.71
C GLN A 282 -8.78 9.39 2.23
N VAL A 283 -8.73 10.60 1.69
CA VAL A 283 -7.63 11.56 1.90
C VAL A 283 -7.50 11.99 3.37
N ASP A 284 -8.62 12.16 4.07
CA ASP A 284 -8.60 12.56 5.48
C ASP A 284 -8.05 11.45 6.38
N ILE A 285 -8.42 10.20 6.12
CA ILE A 285 -7.89 9.03 6.83
C ILE A 285 -6.39 8.87 6.52
N ALA A 286 -6.00 8.99 5.25
CA ALA A 286 -4.59 8.93 4.85
C ALA A 286 -3.75 10.01 5.55
N ARG A 287 -4.28 11.24 5.68
CA ARG A 287 -3.63 12.33 6.41
C ARG A 287 -3.47 12.01 7.90
N GLN A 288 -4.53 11.53 8.55
CA GLN A 288 -4.48 11.13 9.97
C GLN A 288 -3.49 9.99 10.19
N MET A 289 -3.51 8.97 9.34
CA MET A 289 -2.56 7.86 9.39
C MET A 289 -1.13 8.33 9.17
N GLY A 290 -0.88 9.23 8.23
CA GLY A 290 0.45 9.79 7.97
C GLY A 290 1.02 10.61 9.13
N GLN A 291 0.18 11.16 10.01
CA GLN A 291 0.65 11.86 11.23
C GLN A 291 1.22 10.90 12.28
N VAL A 292 0.67 9.67 12.36
CA VAL A 292 1.08 8.65 13.33
C VAL A 292 2.15 7.73 12.72
N TYR A 293 2.02 7.43 11.44
CA TYR A 293 2.92 6.59 10.67
C TYR A 293 3.97 7.47 9.96
N THR A 294 5.02 7.83 10.67
CA THR A 294 6.11 8.70 10.18
C THR A 294 7.05 8.03 9.18
N ALA A 295 6.68 6.83 8.72
CA ALA A 295 7.55 5.94 7.97
C ALA A 295 7.49 6.12 6.46
N GLY A 296 6.71 7.05 5.88
CA GLY A 296 6.67 7.30 4.43
C GLY A 296 5.31 7.79 3.92
N PRO A 297 5.08 7.82 2.58
CA PRO A 297 3.78 8.17 2.03
C PRO A 297 2.71 7.15 2.44
N VAL A 298 1.49 7.61 2.69
CA VAL A 298 0.33 6.77 3.00
C VAL A 298 -0.79 7.11 2.03
N THR A 299 -1.41 6.10 1.43
CA THR A 299 -2.58 6.28 0.56
C THR A 299 -3.64 5.27 0.95
N VAL A 300 -4.90 5.73 1.02
CA VAL A 300 -6.05 4.92 1.42
C VAL A 300 -7.13 5.07 0.37
N GLU A 301 -7.69 3.96 -0.11
CA GLU A 301 -8.79 3.95 -1.07
C GLU A 301 -9.79 2.83 -0.77
N GLU A 302 -11.05 3.10 -1.09
CA GLU A 302 -12.07 2.07 -1.23
C GLU A 302 -12.27 1.73 -2.70
N LEU A 303 -12.33 0.44 -3.00
CA LEU A 303 -12.33 -0.11 -4.34
C LEU A 303 -13.59 -0.95 -4.52
N VAL A 304 -14.37 -0.66 -5.55
CA VAL A 304 -15.43 -1.54 -6.06
C VAL A 304 -15.02 -1.98 -7.46
N TYR A 305 -14.95 -3.27 -7.70
CA TYR A 305 -14.39 -3.81 -8.94
C TYR A 305 -15.00 -5.15 -9.33
N SER A 306 -14.95 -5.45 -10.62
CA SER A 306 -15.20 -6.77 -11.19
C SER A 306 -13.88 -7.41 -11.64
N PHE A 307 -13.82 -8.73 -11.65
CA PHE A 307 -12.66 -9.50 -12.09
C PHE A 307 -13.07 -10.94 -12.46
N THR A 308 -12.17 -11.68 -13.11
CA THR A 308 -12.28 -13.12 -13.28
C THR A 308 -11.35 -13.80 -12.28
N ASN A 309 -11.87 -14.71 -11.46
CA ASN A 309 -11.07 -15.41 -10.45
C ASN A 309 -10.17 -16.49 -11.08
N ARG A 310 -9.33 -17.14 -10.27
CA ARG A 310 -8.42 -18.20 -10.71
C ARG A 310 -9.14 -19.41 -11.34
N GLU A 311 -10.38 -19.70 -10.95
CA GLU A 311 -11.20 -20.76 -11.56
C GLU A 311 -11.96 -20.31 -12.82
N GLY A 312 -11.72 -19.09 -13.32
CA GLY A 312 -12.36 -18.57 -14.52
C GLY A 312 -13.77 -18.01 -14.31
N ARG A 313 -14.23 -17.84 -13.06
CA ARG A 313 -15.57 -17.34 -12.74
C ARG A 313 -15.60 -15.82 -12.66
N PRO A 314 -16.65 -15.16 -13.18
CA PRO A 314 -16.84 -13.73 -13.01
C PRO A 314 -17.20 -13.41 -11.55
N CYS A 315 -16.44 -12.52 -10.95
CA CYS A 315 -16.60 -12.10 -9.56
C CYS A 315 -16.64 -10.58 -9.44
N ARG A 316 -17.23 -10.12 -8.34
CA ARG A 316 -17.19 -8.74 -7.89
C ARG A 316 -16.57 -8.66 -6.50
N GLY A 317 -15.89 -7.57 -6.23
CA GLY A 317 -15.16 -7.35 -5.00
C GLY A 317 -15.34 -5.94 -4.46
N TYR A 318 -15.29 -5.83 -3.13
CA TYR A 318 -15.04 -4.59 -2.43
C TYR A 318 -13.75 -4.71 -1.64
N THR A 319 -12.91 -3.69 -1.66
CA THR A 319 -11.66 -3.66 -0.90
C THR A 319 -11.43 -2.30 -0.29
N TYR A 320 -11.19 -2.27 1.00
CA TYR A 320 -10.60 -1.12 1.67
C TYR A 320 -9.10 -1.37 1.76
N GLY A 321 -8.33 -0.59 1.00
CA GLY A 321 -6.89 -0.79 0.81
C GLY A 321 -6.07 0.39 1.33
N ILE A 322 -4.91 0.08 1.89
CA ILE A 322 -3.95 1.04 2.41
C ILE A 322 -2.56 0.69 1.89
N SER A 323 -1.93 1.62 1.19
CA SER A 323 -0.51 1.54 0.83
C SER A 323 0.32 2.34 1.82
N PHE A 324 1.37 1.71 2.36
CA PHE A 324 2.35 2.33 3.26
C PHE A 324 3.72 2.31 2.62
N GLY A 325 4.28 3.48 2.31
CA GLY A 325 5.66 3.60 1.83
C GLY A 325 6.67 3.58 2.98
N SER A 326 7.90 3.21 2.66
CA SER A 326 9.07 3.38 3.53
C SER A 326 9.78 4.72 3.27
N ARG A 327 10.31 5.34 4.33
CA ARG A 327 11.04 6.61 4.31
C ARG A 327 12.41 6.43 3.69
N LEU A 328 12.96 5.23 3.82
CA LEU A 328 14.21 4.84 3.16
C LEU A 328 13.99 4.53 1.67
N GLY A 329 12.75 4.45 1.21
CA GLY A 329 12.42 4.14 -0.18
C GLY A 329 12.83 2.72 -0.61
N THR A 330 13.09 1.83 0.34
CA THR A 330 13.57 0.45 0.10
C THR A 330 12.45 -0.55 -0.14
N ASN A 331 11.29 -0.29 0.46
CA ASN A 331 10.12 -1.17 0.42
C ASN A 331 8.84 -0.36 0.65
N TRP A 332 7.71 -1.01 0.40
CA TRP A 332 6.39 -0.51 0.76
C TRP A 332 5.46 -1.70 0.99
N SER A 333 4.35 -1.50 1.66
CA SER A 333 3.38 -2.55 1.91
C SER A 333 1.97 -2.15 1.48
N PHE A 334 1.18 -3.15 1.09
CA PHE A 334 -0.23 -3.02 0.81
C PHE A 334 -1.03 -3.85 1.82
N ARG A 335 -1.76 -3.16 2.69
CA ARG A 335 -2.67 -3.77 3.65
C ARG A 335 -4.10 -3.61 3.18
N HIS A 336 -4.91 -4.64 3.31
CA HIS A 336 -6.28 -4.59 2.85
C HIS A 336 -7.24 -5.42 3.70
N ILE A 337 -8.51 -5.05 3.61
CA ILE A 337 -9.63 -5.90 3.97
C ILE A 337 -10.59 -5.97 2.79
N THR A 338 -10.95 -7.19 2.39
CA THR A 338 -11.57 -7.48 1.10
C THR A 338 -12.70 -8.47 1.25
N VAL A 339 -13.79 -8.24 0.54
CA VAL A 339 -14.87 -9.22 0.36
C VAL A 339 -15.09 -9.45 -1.13
N THR A 340 -15.29 -10.70 -1.54
CA THR A 340 -15.61 -11.04 -2.93
C THR A 340 -16.72 -12.09 -3.00
N ALA A 341 -17.42 -12.12 -4.13
CA ALA A 341 -18.41 -13.13 -4.47
C ALA A 341 -18.52 -13.28 -6.00
N PRO A 342 -19.16 -14.35 -6.50
CA PRO A 342 -19.66 -14.38 -7.87
C PRO A 342 -20.51 -13.13 -8.18
N THR A 343 -20.37 -12.59 -9.39
CA THR A 343 -20.95 -11.29 -9.76
C THR A 343 -22.45 -11.21 -9.48
N GLU A 344 -23.19 -12.26 -9.82
CA GLU A 344 -24.64 -12.36 -9.65
C GLU A 344 -25.07 -12.45 -8.18
N ARG A 345 -24.15 -12.80 -7.27
CA ARG A 345 -24.43 -13.01 -5.84
C ARG A 345 -23.93 -11.89 -4.94
N PHE A 346 -23.09 -11.00 -5.47
CA PHE A 346 -22.48 -9.93 -4.69
C PHE A 346 -23.51 -8.94 -4.15
N GLY A 347 -24.44 -8.48 -4.99
CA GLY A 347 -25.48 -7.52 -4.61
C GLY A 347 -26.37 -8.00 -3.46
N PRO A 348 -26.96 -9.21 -3.55
CA PRO A 348 -27.79 -9.79 -2.48
C PRO A 348 -27.05 -9.97 -1.13
N TRP A 349 -25.72 -10.08 -1.16
CA TRP A 349 -24.86 -10.25 0.02
C TRP A 349 -24.27 -8.95 0.56
N ALA A 350 -24.47 -7.81 -0.11
CA ALA A 350 -23.82 -6.54 0.23
C ALA A 350 -24.04 -6.13 1.70
N GLY A 351 -25.25 -6.34 2.25
CA GLY A 351 -25.54 -6.05 3.66
C GLY A 351 -24.78 -6.96 4.65
N SER A 352 -24.65 -8.24 4.32
CA SER A 352 -23.87 -9.19 5.12
C SER A 352 -22.38 -8.85 5.06
N PHE A 353 -21.87 -8.51 3.88
CA PHE A 353 -20.49 -8.05 3.72
C PHE A 353 -20.16 -6.77 4.47
N ALA A 354 -21.06 -5.78 4.45
CA ALA A 354 -20.89 -4.57 5.24
C ALA A 354 -20.81 -4.89 6.74
N SER A 355 -21.65 -5.81 7.23
CA SER A 355 -21.64 -6.26 8.63
C SER A 355 -20.33 -6.97 8.99
N MET A 356 -19.81 -7.82 8.09
CA MET A 356 -18.53 -8.51 8.28
C MET A 356 -17.36 -7.51 8.34
N LEU A 357 -17.27 -6.60 7.37
CA LEU A 357 -16.24 -5.55 7.33
C LEU A 357 -16.27 -4.67 8.59
N ALA A 358 -17.45 -4.20 9.00
CA ALA A 358 -17.63 -3.34 10.17
C ALA A 358 -17.31 -4.06 11.50
N SER A 359 -17.40 -5.39 11.52
CA SER A 359 -17.11 -6.18 12.72
C SER A 359 -15.62 -6.43 12.97
N TYR A 360 -14.75 -6.21 11.97
CA TYR A 360 -13.32 -6.47 12.11
C TYR A 360 -12.68 -5.52 13.11
N LYS A 361 -12.08 -6.11 14.14
CA LYS A 361 -11.40 -5.39 15.22
C LYS A 361 -10.04 -6.01 15.48
N ILE A 362 -9.02 -5.17 15.51
CA ILE A 362 -7.70 -5.55 16.03
C ILE A 362 -7.76 -5.45 17.55
N ASN A 363 -7.12 -6.39 18.25
CA ASN A 363 -7.01 -6.35 19.70
C ASN A 363 -5.91 -5.35 20.11
N ASP A 364 -6.31 -4.25 20.74
CA ASP A 364 -5.40 -3.18 21.17
C ASP A 364 -4.27 -3.68 22.08
N ARG A 365 -4.59 -4.58 23.03
CA ARG A 365 -3.58 -5.14 23.94
C ARG A 365 -2.54 -5.95 23.18
N TRP A 366 -3.00 -6.80 22.25
CA TRP A 366 -2.11 -7.57 21.39
C TRP A 366 -1.22 -6.65 20.55
N ALA A 367 -1.78 -5.58 19.97
CA ALA A 367 -1.03 -4.62 19.15
C ALA A 367 0.04 -3.88 19.98
N GLN A 368 -0.29 -3.48 21.21
CA GLN A 368 0.67 -2.85 22.13
C GLN A 368 1.81 -3.81 22.49
N GLU A 369 1.49 -5.08 22.81
CA GLU A 369 2.49 -6.09 23.11
C GLU A 369 3.39 -6.38 21.89
N TYR A 370 2.82 -6.44 20.68
CA TYR A 370 3.56 -6.62 19.43
C TYR A 370 4.54 -5.47 19.17
N VAL A 371 4.10 -4.22 19.33
CA VAL A 371 4.98 -3.03 19.21
C VAL A 371 6.08 -3.06 20.26
N ALA A 372 5.75 -3.39 21.51
CA ALA A 372 6.73 -3.48 22.60
C ALA A 372 7.78 -4.57 22.34
N GLN A 373 7.37 -5.72 21.79
CA GLN A 373 8.28 -6.79 21.36
C GLN A 373 9.20 -6.34 20.22
N GLY A 374 8.65 -5.67 19.20
CA GLY A 374 9.43 -5.10 18.11
C GLY A 374 10.50 -4.10 18.60
N ALA A 375 10.12 -3.21 19.51
CA ALA A 375 11.03 -2.24 20.12
C ALA A 375 12.11 -2.91 21.00
N ARG A 376 11.82 -4.05 21.64
CA ARG A 376 12.83 -4.84 22.36
C ARG A 376 13.82 -5.49 21.38
N ARG A 377 13.31 -6.17 20.35
CA ARG A 377 14.14 -6.83 19.33
C ARG A 377 15.04 -5.86 18.58
N LEU A 378 14.57 -4.64 18.28
CA LEU A 378 15.40 -3.60 17.67
C LEU A 378 16.56 -3.19 18.60
N ARG A 379 16.29 -3.02 19.90
CA ARG A 379 17.33 -2.71 20.89
C ARG A 379 18.35 -3.83 21.02
N GLU A 380 17.91 -5.09 21.02
CA GLU A 380 18.81 -6.25 21.02
C GLU A 380 19.69 -6.30 19.77
N MET A 381 19.13 -6.10 18.58
CA MET A 381 19.91 -6.04 17.33
C MET A 381 20.92 -4.89 17.36
N GLN A 382 20.54 -3.71 17.85
CA GLN A 382 21.47 -2.59 18.03
C GLN A 382 22.62 -2.96 18.96
N GLN A 383 22.34 -3.58 20.11
CA GLN A 383 23.38 -4.02 21.05
C GLN A 383 24.29 -5.09 20.43
N GLN A 384 23.74 -6.06 19.71
CA GLN A 384 24.53 -7.09 19.00
C GLN A 384 25.41 -6.46 17.92
N THR A 385 24.89 -5.49 17.17
CA THR A 385 25.64 -4.76 16.14
C THR A 385 26.76 -3.95 16.76
N SER A 386 26.49 -3.21 17.84
CA SER A 386 27.50 -2.48 18.60
C SER A 386 28.57 -3.40 19.18
N ALA A 387 28.20 -4.57 19.70
CA ALA A 387 29.15 -5.56 20.20
C ALA A 387 30.00 -6.19 19.08
N MET A 388 29.43 -6.39 17.89
CA MET A 388 30.16 -6.87 16.72
C MET A 388 31.14 -5.80 16.20
N VAL A 389 30.71 -4.54 16.09
CA VAL A 389 31.59 -3.42 15.70
C VAL A 389 32.72 -3.23 16.72
N ALA A 390 32.42 -3.33 18.02
CA ALA A 390 33.42 -3.23 19.07
C ALA A 390 34.46 -4.37 18.98
N ARG A 391 34.02 -5.61 18.73
CA ARG A 391 34.92 -6.76 18.52
C ARG A 391 35.78 -6.58 17.27
N ASN A 392 35.18 -6.22 16.13
CA ASN A 392 35.92 -5.95 14.90
C ASN A 392 36.96 -4.82 15.09
N ALA A 393 36.63 -3.77 15.85
CA ALA A 393 37.55 -2.69 16.14
C ALA A 393 38.70 -3.10 17.09
N GLN A 394 38.50 -4.11 17.93
CA GLN A 394 39.56 -4.71 18.75
C GLN A 394 40.46 -5.62 17.90
N GLU A 395 39.88 -6.45 17.03
CA GLU A 395 40.62 -7.31 16.10
C GLU A 395 41.48 -6.50 15.13
N ILE A 396 40.95 -5.41 14.56
CA ILE A 396 41.74 -4.49 13.72
C ILE A 396 42.89 -3.87 14.50
N ARG A 397 42.67 -3.46 15.76
CA ARG A 397 43.74 -2.92 16.62
C ARG A 397 44.82 -3.96 16.93
N GLN A 398 44.43 -5.20 17.22
CA GLN A 398 45.37 -6.30 17.46
C GLN A 398 46.16 -6.64 16.19
N MET A 399 45.51 -6.70 15.03
CA MET A 399 46.17 -6.93 13.75
C MET A 399 47.15 -5.80 13.40
N MET A 400 46.78 -4.54 13.63
CA MET A 400 47.66 -3.39 13.41
C MET A 400 48.85 -3.39 14.37
N GLN A 401 48.66 -3.75 15.63
CA GLN A 401 49.74 -3.90 16.60
C GLN A 401 50.68 -5.04 16.20
N ALA A 402 50.15 -6.22 15.86
CA ALA A 402 50.95 -7.36 15.42
C ALA A 402 51.76 -7.04 14.16
N ALA A 403 51.18 -6.32 13.19
CA ALA A 403 51.89 -5.87 12.00
C ALA A 403 52.97 -4.82 12.31
N TYR A 404 52.77 -3.98 13.33
CA TYR A 404 53.77 -3.02 13.80
C TYR A 404 54.94 -3.74 14.49
N ASP A 405 54.64 -4.65 15.41
CA ASP A 405 55.64 -5.46 16.12
C ASP A 405 56.45 -6.29 15.12
N GLU A 406 55.82 -6.85 14.09
CA GLU A 406 56.49 -7.63 13.05
C GLU A 406 57.42 -6.78 12.17
N ARG A 407 57.03 -5.54 11.84
CA ARG A 407 57.93 -4.59 11.16
C ARG A 407 59.11 -4.22 12.04
N GLN A 408 58.89 -4.00 13.33
CA GLN A 408 59.97 -3.69 14.25
C GLN A 408 60.96 -4.85 14.36
N ARG A 409 60.49 -6.08 14.53
CA ARG A 409 61.35 -7.28 14.54
C ARG A 409 62.12 -7.46 13.24
N SER A 410 61.48 -7.19 12.09
CA SER A 410 62.17 -7.22 10.80
C SER A 410 63.25 -6.14 10.68
N MET A 411 63.00 -4.93 11.20
CA MET A 411 63.99 -3.85 11.23
C MET A 411 65.17 -4.19 12.13
N ASP A 412 64.92 -4.76 13.31
CA ASP A 412 65.97 -5.20 14.23
C ASP A 412 66.91 -6.24 13.56
N TYR A 413 66.33 -7.19 12.82
CA TYR A 413 67.11 -8.19 12.07
C TYR A 413 67.95 -7.57 10.94
N ILE A 414 67.35 -6.64 10.18
CA ILE A 414 68.06 -5.93 9.11
C ILE A 414 69.23 -5.13 9.69
N ASP A 415 69.03 -4.45 10.83
CA ASP A 415 70.08 -3.71 11.51
C ASP A 415 71.18 -4.62 12.05
N TYR A 416 70.82 -5.77 12.61
CA TYR A 416 71.76 -6.82 13.01
C TYR A 416 72.62 -7.31 11.83
N GLN A 417 72.01 -7.67 10.71
CA GLN A 417 72.72 -8.13 9.51
C GLN A 417 73.64 -7.04 8.95
N ARG A 418 73.14 -5.80 8.87
CA ARG A 418 73.92 -4.65 8.41
C ARG A 418 75.11 -4.39 9.33
N THR A 419 74.92 -4.41 10.63
CA THR A 419 75.97 -4.18 11.63
C THR A 419 77.04 -5.28 11.56
N SER A 420 76.61 -6.54 11.46
CA SER A 420 77.51 -7.69 11.37
C SER A 420 78.34 -7.65 10.09
N TYR A 421 77.72 -7.31 8.95
CA TYR A 421 78.41 -7.12 7.68
C TYR A 421 79.44 -5.99 7.74
N ILE A 422 79.08 -4.82 8.29
CA ILE A 422 80.00 -3.68 8.44
C ILE A 422 81.19 -4.03 9.33
N ARG A 423 80.97 -4.84 10.38
CA ARG A 423 82.01 -5.26 11.32
C ARG A 423 82.84 -6.44 10.81
N GLY A 424 82.46 -7.06 9.70
CA GLY A 424 83.07 -8.31 9.23
C GLY A 424 82.92 -9.41 10.27
N GLN A 425 81.69 -9.63 10.75
CA GLN A 425 81.36 -10.64 11.76
C GLN A 425 80.27 -11.58 11.26
N GLN A 426 80.35 -12.87 11.63
CA GLN A 426 79.36 -13.90 11.33
C GLN A 426 79.07 -14.69 12.60
N ASP A 427 77.79 -14.85 12.94
CA ASP A 427 77.37 -15.75 14.00
C ASP A 427 76.98 -17.12 13.43
N TRP A 428 77.30 -18.17 14.17
CA TRP A 428 77.11 -19.58 13.84
C TRP A 428 76.48 -20.31 15.01
N ILE A 429 75.65 -21.32 14.73
CA ILE A 429 74.94 -22.09 15.74
C ILE A 429 75.51 -23.52 15.76
N SER A 430 75.97 -23.96 16.94
CA SER A 430 76.27 -25.37 17.20
C SER A 430 75.03 -26.07 17.74
N SER A 431 74.55 -27.09 17.04
CA SER A 431 73.42 -27.91 17.48
C SER A 431 73.83 -28.95 18.53
N MET A 432 75.09 -29.42 18.49
CA MET A 432 75.67 -30.33 19.49
C MET A 432 75.73 -29.71 20.89
N GLU A 433 75.90 -28.39 20.97
CA GLU A 433 75.90 -27.64 22.23
C GLU A 433 74.55 -27.02 22.57
N GLY A 434 73.45 -27.57 22.04
CA GLY A 434 72.10 -27.12 22.37
C GLY A 434 71.75 -25.73 21.82
N GLY A 435 72.42 -25.30 20.74
CA GLY A 435 72.18 -24.03 20.07
C GLY A 435 73.10 -22.89 20.49
N THR A 436 74.25 -23.19 21.11
CA THR A 436 75.27 -22.19 21.45
C THR A 436 75.76 -21.43 20.23
N VAL A 437 75.87 -20.10 20.38
CA VAL A 437 76.31 -19.21 19.31
C VAL A 437 77.83 -19.02 19.35
N TYR A 438 78.46 -19.15 18.20
CA TYR A 438 79.86 -18.82 17.94
C TYR A 438 79.92 -17.58 17.06
N ARG A 439 80.77 -16.61 17.39
CA ARG A 439 80.98 -15.40 16.60
C ARG A 439 82.35 -15.40 15.97
N SER A 440 82.42 -15.38 14.65
CA SER A 440 83.65 -15.16 13.89
C SER A 440 83.82 -13.68 13.60
N ASP A 441 85.02 -13.16 13.80
CA ASP A 441 85.43 -11.79 13.43
C ASP A 441 86.72 -11.83 12.60
N SER A 442 87.30 -10.66 12.30
CA SER A 442 88.52 -10.57 11.49
C SER A 442 89.75 -11.28 12.08
N TRP A 443 89.69 -11.74 13.32
CA TRP A 443 90.83 -12.29 14.05
C TRP A 443 90.66 -13.78 14.42
N GLY A 444 89.42 -14.22 14.60
CA GLY A 444 89.13 -15.57 15.05
C GLY A 444 87.66 -15.82 15.37
N THR A 445 87.36 -17.02 15.85
CA THR A 445 86.01 -17.44 16.23
C THR A 445 85.90 -17.60 17.74
N LYS A 446 84.83 -17.06 18.34
CA LYS A 446 84.57 -17.06 19.78
C LYS A 446 83.29 -17.79 20.12
N ASN A 447 83.33 -18.70 21.09
CA ASN A 447 82.11 -19.19 21.73
C ASN A 447 81.54 -18.06 22.59
N THR A 448 80.34 -17.58 22.26
CA THR A 448 79.72 -16.42 22.94
C THR A 448 79.22 -16.74 24.35
N THR A 449 79.07 -18.01 24.70
CA THR A 449 78.60 -18.47 26.03
C THR A 449 79.77 -18.76 26.98
N THR A 450 80.77 -19.53 26.54
CA THR A 450 81.92 -19.89 27.38
C THR A 450 83.04 -18.87 27.33
N GLY A 451 83.10 -18.06 26.27
CA GLY A 451 84.17 -17.10 26.02
C GLY A 451 85.43 -17.69 25.39
N GLU A 452 85.47 -19.00 25.16
CA GLU A 452 86.58 -19.69 24.47
C GLU A 452 86.80 -19.10 23.07
N TYR A 453 88.06 -18.93 22.68
CA TYR A 453 88.46 -18.22 21.48
C TYR A 453 89.49 -18.99 20.67
N TRP A 454 89.30 -19.06 19.36
CA TRP A 454 90.17 -19.73 18.40
C TRP A 454 90.67 -18.74 17.38
N GLU A 455 91.98 -18.50 17.38
CA GLU A 455 92.65 -17.50 16.56
C GLU A 455 93.24 -18.07 15.27
N GLY A 456 93.44 -17.21 14.29
CA GLY A 456 94.19 -17.50 13.07
C GLY A 456 93.31 -17.63 11.84
N LYS A 457 93.95 -17.60 10.66
CA LYS A 457 93.26 -17.51 9.36
C LYS A 457 92.10 -18.51 9.19
N PRO A 458 92.21 -19.80 9.54
CA PRO A 458 91.10 -20.75 9.36
C PRO A 458 89.84 -20.43 10.17
N TYR A 459 89.95 -19.58 11.20
CA TYR A 459 88.88 -19.24 12.14
C TYR A 459 88.41 -17.79 12.04
N ASP A 460 88.93 -16.99 11.09
CA ASP A 460 88.47 -15.62 10.87
C ASP A 460 87.16 -15.58 10.04
N TYR A 461 86.49 -14.43 10.05
CA TYR A 461 85.23 -14.20 9.32
C TYR A 461 85.28 -14.53 7.83
N VAL A 462 86.46 -14.42 7.19
CA VAL A 462 86.59 -14.60 5.74
C VAL A 462 86.76 -16.07 5.37
N HIS A 463 87.48 -16.84 6.18
CA HIS A 463 87.84 -18.23 5.85
C HIS A 463 87.16 -19.27 6.73
N PHE A 464 86.49 -18.88 7.81
CA PHE A 464 85.78 -19.82 8.66
C PHE A 464 84.50 -20.31 7.97
N GLU A 465 84.50 -21.58 7.59
CA GLU A 465 83.38 -22.20 6.87
C GLU A 465 82.32 -22.81 7.80
N GLY A 466 82.39 -22.54 9.11
CA GLY A 466 81.41 -23.04 10.09
C GLY A 466 81.73 -24.41 10.69
N LYS A 467 82.92 -24.98 10.45
CA LYS A 467 83.30 -26.25 11.10
C LYS A 467 83.60 -26.02 12.58
N ASN A 468 82.88 -26.70 13.48
CA ASN A 468 83.04 -26.51 14.92
C ASN A 468 84.49 -26.84 15.36
N PRO A 469 85.19 -25.95 16.09
CA PRO A 469 86.59 -26.18 16.51
C PRO A 469 86.77 -27.34 17.51
N LYS A 470 85.71 -27.73 18.23
CA LYS A 470 85.75 -28.69 19.35
C LYS A 470 85.08 -30.02 19.01
N TYR A 471 84.03 -30.00 18.20
CA TYR A 471 83.28 -31.20 17.82
C TYR A 471 83.32 -31.40 16.30
N ASN A 472 83.16 -32.65 15.85
CA ASN A 472 83.05 -32.94 14.42
C ASN A 472 81.64 -32.61 13.90
N GLU A 473 81.32 -31.32 13.87
CA GLU A 473 80.02 -30.76 13.48
C GLU A 473 80.19 -29.61 12.48
N GLN A 474 79.28 -29.50 11.52
CA GLN A 474 79.10 -28.32 10.69
C GLN A 474 78.06 -27.40 11.35
N MET A 475 78.51 -26.24 11.83
CA MET A 475 77.63 -25.23 12.43
C MET A 475 76.81 -24.52 11.35
N GLN A 476 75.64 -24.06 11.74
CA GLN A 476 74.71 -23.36 10.85
C GLN A 476 74.93 -21.84 10.95
N PRO A 477 75.17 -21.12 9.84
CA PRO A 477 75.26 -19.67 9.88
C PRO A 477 73.91 -19.04 10.24
N VAL A 478 73.94 -17.94 10.99
CA VAL A 478 72.75 -17.13 11.27
C VAL A 478 72.47 -16.19 10.09
N ASP A 479 71.87 -16.73 9.04
CA ASP A 479 71.56 -16.04 7.77
C ASP A 479 70.06 -15.75 7.57
N SER A 480 69.23 -16.17 8.53
CA SER A 480 67.79 -15.99 8.50
C SER A 480 67.26 -15.38 9.80
N ARG A 481 66.18 -14.61 9.67
CA ARG A 481 65.51 -13.97 10.80
C ARG A 481 65.06 -14.97 11.86
N THR A 482 64.60 -16.14 11.44
CA THR A 482 64.15 -17.21 12.36
C THR A 482 65.28 -17.73 13.25
N LEU A 483 66.50 -17.87 12.71
CA LEU A 483 67.66 -18.30 13.49
C LEU A 483 68.14 -17.20 14.44
N TRP A 484 68.14 -15.95 13.97
CA TRP A 484 68.48 -14.78 14.80
C TRP A 484 67.52 -14.60 15.98
N GLU A 485 66.20 -14.68 15.74
CA GLU A 485 65.20 -14.54 16.81
C GLU A 485 65.24 -15.67 17.84
N ARG A 486 65.73 -16.86 17.47
CA ARG A 486 65.76 -18.04 18.35
C ARG A 486 67.03 -18.14 19.18
N HIS A 487 68.16 -17.67 18.64
CA HIS A 487 69.48 -17.92 19.22
C HIS A 487 70.24 -16.64 19.62
N ILE A 488 69.81 -15.47 19.18
CA ILE A 488 70.51 -14.19 19.42
C ILE A 488 69.63 -13.15 20.12
N ARG A 489 68.36 -13.01 19.73
CA ARG A 489 67.37 -12.18 20.42
C ARG A 489 66.76 -12.92 21.61
#